data_AF-A0A1E7WZQ0-F1
#
_entry.id   AF-A0A1E7WZQ0-F1
#
_cell.length_a   1.000
_cell.length_b   1.000
_cell.length_c   1.000
_cell.angle_alpha   90.00
_cell.angle_beta   90.00
_cell.angle_gamma   90.00
#
_symmetry.space_group_name_H-M   'P 1'
#
loop_
_entity.id
_entity.type
_entity.pdbx_description
1 polymer ?
#
loop_
_entity_poly.entity_id
_entity_poly.type
_entity_poly.pdbx_seq_one_letter_code
_entity_poly.pdbx_strand_id
1 'polypeptide(L)'
;MTEPILPAAAATAPDVFQSTIDAAAIAHLEAGLTSAFFMMLMTMGDRQGLAADLDAIQAKYHDRMMRRAWALPVLLWSCLLGLVICAAFAFNGGIYYRGYRLDASFALFFLGGLALLPLLRRMQGYRLKPGYFNWILAPDRMLRQWTARRLAARGLQHARKLTPFDARYEIADGIATYYRVTPAGAAQVWQRPLTGWQVAGPGFTLLFEDTKTFRYILFMHQPSARFDALLAQQGVLPRP
;
A
#
# COMPACT_ATOMS: atom_id res chain seq x y z
N MET A 1 40.96 -28.47 -42.45
CA MET A 1 40.06 -27.31 -42.33
C MET A 1 40.06 -26.89 -40.87
N THR A 2 40.90 -25.92 -40.54
CA THR A 2 41.06 -25.37 -39.20
C THR A 2 40.12 -24.18 -39.09
N GLU A 3 39.08 -24.28 -38.25
CA GLU A 3 38.22 -23.13 -37.95
C GLU A 3 39.04 -22.02 -37.29
N PRO A 4 38.93 -20.77 -37.74
CA PRO A 4 39.56 -19.65 -37.08
C PRO A 4 38.83 -19.40 -35.75
N ILE A 5 39.55 -19.57 -34.64
CA ILE A 5 39.12 -19.18 -33.30
C ILE A 5 38.94 -17.65 -33.33
N LEU A 6 37.69 -17.20 -33.39
CA LEU A 6 37.33 -15.80 -33.20
C LEU A 6 37.87 -15.36 -31.83
N PRO A 7 38.60 -14.24 -31.74
CA PRO A 7 39.04 -13.71 -30.46
C PRO A 7 37.80 -13.44 -29.61
N ALA A 8 37.78 -14.00 -28.39
CA ALA A 8 36.77 -13.66 -27.39
C ALA A 8 36.71 -12.14 -27.29
N ALA A 9 35.53 -11.57 -27.58
CA ALA A 9 35.31 -10.14 -27.49
C ALA A 9 35.81 -9.67 -26.11
N ALA A 10 36.77 -8.73 -26.11
CA ALA A 10 37.34 -8.21 -24.88
C ALA A 10 36.20 -7.70 -24.01
N ALA A 11 36.02 -8.30 -22.82
CA ALA A 11 35.02 -7.87 -21.87
C ALA A 11 35.28 -6.40 -21.54
N THR A 12 34.35 -5.53 -21.92
CA THR A 12 34.44 -4.09 -21.63
C THR A 12 34.49 -3.92 -20.12
N ALA A 13 35.45 -3.13 -19.62
CA ALA A 13 35.56 -2.88 -18.18
C ALA A 13 34.22 -2.33 -17.64
N PRO A 14 33.75 -2.78 -16.47
CA PRO A 14 32.47 -2.35 -15.94
C PRO A 14 32.49 -0.84 -15.66
N ASP A 15 31.43 -0.15 -16.08
CA ASP A 15 31.24 1.26 -15.73
C ASP A 15 30.86 1.36 -14.26
N VAL A 16 31.70 2.04 -13.47
CA VAL A 16 31.51 2.20 -12.02
C VAL A 16 30.99 3.59 -11.71
N PHE A 17 29.92 3.65 -10.93
CA PHE A 17 29.37 4.88 -10.36
C PHE A 17 29.23 4.76 -8.85
N GLN A 18 29.60 5.80 -8.09
CA GLN A 18 29.53 5.81 -6.63
C GLN A 18 28.90 7.10 -6.12
N SER A 19 28.09 7.00 -5.07
CA SER A 19 27.40 8.12 -4.44
C SER A 19 27.26 7.92 -2.94
N THR A 20 27.56 8.95 -2.15
CA THR A 20 27.38 8.94 -0.70
C THR A 20 25.91 9.15 -0.33
N ILE A 21 25.40 8.31 0.57
CA ILE A 21 24.03 8.34 1.09
C ILE A 21 24.09 8.54 2.61
N ASP A 22 23.71 9.75 3.05
CA ASP A 22 23.58 10.12 4.45
C ASP A 22 22.11 10.25 4.88
N ALA A 23 21.88 10.59 6.15
CA ALA A 23 20.52 10.68 6.69
C ALA A 23 19.69 11.81 6.03
N ALA A 24 20.34 12.92 5.68
CA ALA A 24 19.70 14.04 5.00
C ALA A 24 19.27 13.65 3.57
N ALA A 25 20.15 12.96 2.83
CA ALA A 25 19.85 12.40 1.53
C ALA A 25 18.63 11.48 1.62
N ILE A 26 18.59 10.55 2.57
CA ILE A 26 17.44 9.64 2.74
C ILE A 26 16.12 10.38 2.98
N ALA A 27 16.11 11.48 3.73
CA ALA A 27 14.90 12.27 3.95
C ALA A 27 14.42 12.92 2.64
N HIS A 28 15.33 13.48 1.85
CA HIS A 28 15.02 14.02 0.53
C HIS A 28 14.53 12.94 -0.45
N LEU A 29 15.16 11.76 -0.42
CA LEU A 29 14.77 10.60 -1.23
C LEU A 29 13.34 10.15 -0.89
N GLU A 30 12.96 10.11 0.39
CA GLU A 30 11.60 9.69 0.77
C GLU A 30 10.53 10.63 0.19
N ALA A 31 10.76 11.94 0.25
CA ALA A 31 9.83 12.93 -0.31
C ALA A 31 9.71 12.77 -1.84
N GLY A 32 10.85 12.64 -2.53
CA GLY A 32 10.89 12.45 -3.97
C GLY A 32 10.26 11.13 -4.43
N LEU A 33 10.59 10.02 -3.76
CA LEU A 33 10.02 8.70 -4.03
C LEU A 33 8.52 8.66 -3.77
N THR A 34 8.05 9.31 -2.70
CA THR A 34 6.61 9.42 -2.42
C THR A 34 5.89 10.11 -3.58
N SER A 35 6.44 11.20 -4.10
CA SER A 35 5.85 11.90 -5.26
C SER A 35 5.89 11.04 -6.52
N ALA A 36 7.01 10.36 -6.79
CA ALA A 36 7.14 9.48 -7.96
C ALA A 36 6.17 8.29 -7.91
N PHE A 37 6.10 7.57 -6.77
CA PHE A 37 5.14 6.48 -6.58
C PHE A 37 3.70 6.97 -6.64
N PHE A 38 3.40 8.15 -6.08
CA PHE A 38 2.06 8.73 -6.16
C PHE A 38 1.67 9.04 -7.60
N MET A 39 2.51 9.71 -8.38
CA MET A 39 2.26 9.98 -9.80
C MET A 39 2.10 8.68 -10.60
N MET A 40 2.90 7.68 -10.28
CA MET A 40 2.78 6.37 -10.91
C MET A 40 1.46 5.67 -10.59
N LEU A 41 1.04 5.66 -9.33
CA LEU A 41 -0.27 5.15 -8.90
C LEU A 41 -1.44 5.93 -9.52
N MET A 42 -1.27 7.24 -9.76
CA MET A 42 -2.25 8.04 -10.48
C MET A 42 -2.36 7.62 -11.94
N THR A 43 -1.23 7.51 -12.65
CA THR A 43 -1.18 7.14 -14.08
C THR A 43 -1.52 5.67 -14.36
N MET A 44 -1.22 4.76 -13.45
CA MET A 44 -1.55 3.33 -13.60
C MET A 44 -2.97 3.01 -13.14
N GLY A 45 -3.57 3.85 -12.29
CA GLY A 45 -4.96 3.71 -11.85
C GLY A 45 -5.97 3.75 -13.00
N ASP A 46 -5.66 4.41 -14.11
CA ASP A 46 -6.49 4.42 -15.32
C ASP A 46 -6.44 3.10 -16.11
N ARG A 47 -5.45 2.23 -15.86
CA ARG A 47 -5.24 0.98 -16.61
C ARG A 47 -5.67 -0.24 -15.79
N GLN A 48 -6.99 -0.40 -15.63
CA GLN A 48 -7.80 -1.62 -15.41
C GLN A 48 -7.45 -2.60 -14.26
N GLY A 49 -6.18 -2.81 -13.86
CA GLY A 49 -5.79 -3.81 -12.86
C GLY A 49 -5.93 -3.35 -11.41
N LEU A 50 -5.53 -2.11 -11.11
CA LEU A 50 -5.67 -1.55 -9.75
C LEU A 50 -7.15 -1.20 -9.45
N ALA A 51 -7.92 -0.82 -10.47
CA ALA A 51 -9.36 -0.63 -10.37
C ALA A 51 -10.05 -1.93 -9.96
N ALA A 52 -9.69 -3.08 -10.54
CA ALA A 52 -10.27 -4.37 -10.16
C ALA A 52 -9.95 -4.77 -8.70
N ASP A 53 -8.73 -4.51 -8.22
CA ASP A 53 -8.35 -4.77 -6.82
C ASP A 53 -9.01 -3.77 -5.86
N LEU A 54 -9.13 -2.50 -6.25
CA LEU A 54 -9.86 -1.48 -5.51
C LEU A 54 -11.36 -1.79 -5.49
N ASP A 55 -11.93 -2.24 -6.59
CA ASP A 55 -13.31 -2.70 -6.72
C ASP A 55 -13.54 -3.94 -5.87
N ALA A 56 -12.58 -4.87 -5.80
CA ALA A 56 -12.66 -6.03 -4.92
C ALA A 56 -12.60 -5.61 -3.44
N ILE A 57 -11.73 -4.65 -3.08
CA ILE A 57 -11.68 -4.09 -1.72
C ILE A 57 -12.95 -3.32 -1.38
N GLN A 58 -13.48 -2.55 -2.33
CA GLN A 58 -14.69 -1.75 -2.21
C GLN A 58 -15.92 -2.64 -2.12
N ALA A 59 -16.01 -3.70 -2.93
CA ALA A 59 -17.04 -4.74 -2.85
C ALA A 59 -16.98 -5.47 -1.50
N LYS A 60 -15.79 -5.79 -1.00
CA LYS A 60 -15.61 -6.40 0.33
C LYS A 60 -16.04 -5.47 1.47
N TYR A 61 -15.78 -4.17 1.34
CA TYR A 61 -16.25 -3.16 2.29
C TYR A 61 -17.75 -2.94 2.19
N HIS A 62 -18.29 -2.91 0.98
CA HIS A 62 -19.72 -2.78 0.72
C HIS A 62 -20.47 -3.99 1.26
N ASP A 63 -19.96 -5.21 1.06
CA ASP A 63 -20.53 -6.44 1.59
C ASP A 63 -20.49 -6.48 3.14
N ARG A 64 -19.40 -6.02 3.77
CA ARG A 64 -19.38 -5.84 5.24
C ARG A 64 -20.35 -4.78 5.73
N MET A 65 -20.55 -3.70 4.98
CA MET A 65 -21.56 -2.69 5.31
C MET A 65 -22.97 -3.23 5.16
N MET A 66 -23.25 -3.94 4.06
CA MET A 66 -24.55 -4.53 3.78
C MET A 66 -24.88 -5.57 4.85
N ARG A 67 -23.96 -6.49 5.19
CA ARG A 67 -24.15 -7.43 6.31
C ARG A 67 -24.48 -6.75 7.64
N ARG A 68 -23.96 -5.54 7.89
CA ARG A 68 -24.32 -4.72 9.07
C ARG A 68 -25.65 -3.97 8.91
N ALA A 69 -26.05 -3.63 7.69
CA ALA A 69 -27.37 -3.04 7.40
C ALA A 69 -28.49 -4.06 7.63
N TRP A 70 -28.27 -5.34 7.28
CA TRP A 70 -29.20 -6.45 7.58
C TRP A 70 -29.27 -6.80 9.08
N ALA A 71 -28.28 -6.44 9.88
CA ALA A 71 -28.28 -6.71 11.32
C ALA A 71 -29.32 -5.86 12.09
N LEU A 72 -29.63 -4.65 11.62
CA LEU A 72 -30.62 -3.77 12.28
C LEU A 72 -32.06 -4.28 12.23
N PRO A 73 -32.62 -4.68 11.07
CA PRO A 73 -33.96 -5.24 11.03
C PRO A 73 -34.04 -6.57 11.81
N VAL A 74 -33.00 -7.42 11.72
CA VAL A 74 -32.94 -8.67 12.50
C VAL A 74 -32.96 -8.38 14.01
N LEU A 75 -32.16 -7.42 14.47
CA LEU A 75 -32.15 -7.00 15.87
C LEU A 75 -33.52 -6.47 16.30
N LEU A 76 -34.14 -5.58 15.52
CA LEU A 76 -35.47 -5.04 15.78
C LEU A 76 -36.51 -6.16 15.94
N TRP A 77 -36.60 -7.07 14.97
CA TRP A 77 -37.55 -8.18 15.01
C TRP A 77 -37.29 -9.12 16.18
N SER A 78 -36.02 -9.38 16.51
CA SER A 78 -35.67 -10.20 17.69
C SER A 78 -36.10 -9.54 19.01
N CYS A 79 -35.95 -8.22 19.14
CA CYS A 79 -36.40 -7.48 20.31
C CYS A 79 -37.93 -7.46 20.44
N LEU A 80 -38.64 -7.25 19.33
CA LEU A 80 -40.11 -7.28 19.32
C LEU A 80 -40.64 -8.66 19.70
N LEU A 81 -40.09 -9.73 19.10
CA LEU A 81 -40.49 -11.10 19.41
C LEU A 81 -40.19 -11.46 20.88
N GLY A 82 -39.02 -11.05 21.39
CA GLY A 82 -38.65 -11.21 22.79
C GLY A 82 -39.63 -10.53 23.75
N LEU A 83 -40.09 -9.31 23.43
CA LEU A 83 -41.09 -8.60 24.23
C LEU A 83 -42.46 -9.28 24.21
N VAL A 84 -42.91 -9.78 23.06
CA VAL A 84 -44.16 -10.53 22.94
C VAL A 84 -44.12 -11.79 23.82
N ILE A 85 -42.99 -12.50 23.81
CA ILE A 85 -42.78 -13.68 24.66
C ILE A 85 -42.79 -13.29 26.15
N CYS A 86 -42.11 -12.20 26.53
CA CYS A 86 -42.12 -11.71 27.92
C CYS A 86 -43.53 -11.35 28.38
N ALA A 87 -44.32 -10.69 27.52
CA ALA A 87 -45.71 -10.36 27.82
C ALA A 87 -46.56 -11.62 28.00
N ALA A 88 -46.43 -12.61 27.10
CA ALA A 88 -47.15 -13.88 27.20
C ALA A 88 -46.81 -14.63 28.51
N PHE A 89 -45.55 -14.62 28.96
CA PHE A 89 -45.19 -15.18 30.25
C PHE A 89 -45.76 -14.38 31.43
N ALA A 90 -45.74 -13.05 31.36
CA ALA A 90 -46.33 -12.21 32.39
C ALA A 90 -47.85 -12.45 32.55
N PHE A 91 -48.57 -12.69 31.44
CA PHE A 91 -50.00 -13.04 31.46
C PHE A 91 -50.27 -14.43 32.06
N ASN A 92 -49.36 -15.40 31.85
CA ASN A 92 -49.50 -16.76 32.36
C ASN A 92 -48.96 -16.95 33.80
N GLY A 93 -48.84 -15.87 34.57
CA GLY A 93 -48.42 -15.92 35.97
C GLY A 93 -46.94 -15.63 36.22
N GLY A 94 -46.15 -15.36 35.17
CA GLY A 94 -44.75 -14.95 35.27
C GLY A 94 -43.76 -16.07 35.59
N ILE A 95 -42.47 -15.80 35.42
CA ILE A 95 -41.39 -16.73 35.77
C ILE A 95 -40.62 -16.14 36.95
N TYR A 96 -40.68 -16.80 38.11
CA TYR A 96 -39.99 -16.37 39.31
C TYR A 96 -38.69 -17.15 39.52
N TYR A 97 -37.61 -16.43 39.82
CA TYR A 97 -36.35 -17.02 40.24
C TYR A 97 -35.83 -16.27 41.47
N ARG A 98 -35.78 -16.95 42.62
CA ARG A 98 -35.29 -16.39 43.90
C ARG A 98 -35.97 -15.08 44.30
N GLY A 99 -37.28 -14.98 44.08
CA GLY A 99 -38.08 -13.78 44.39
C GLY A 99 -38.04 -12.69 43.31
N TYR A 100 -37.22 -12.84 42.27
CA TYR A 100 -37.18 -11.91 41.13
C TYR A 100 -38.06 -12.41 39.99
N ARG A 101 -38.75 -11.46 39.33
CA ARG A 101 -39.52 -11.69 38.11
C ARG A 101 -38.59 -11.64 36.90
N LEU A 102 -38.24 -12.81 36.37
CA LEU A 102 -37.33 -12.91 35.21
C LEU A 102 -37.94 -12.28 33.95
N ASP A 103 -39.26 -12.36 33.81
CA ASP A 103 -40.03 -11.70 32.75
C ASP A 103 -39.79 -10.18 32.71
N ALA A 104 -39.70 -9.53 33.87
CA ALA A 104 -39.41 -8.10 33.95
C ALA A 104 -37.96 -7.78 33.53
N SER A 105 -36.98 -8.60 33.94
CA SER A 105 -35.57 -8.43 33.57
C SER A 105 -35.34 -8.61 32.07
N PHE A 106 -35.97 -9.62 31.45
CA PHE A 106 -35.89 -9.82 30.01
C PHE A 106 -36.60 -8.70 29.24
N ALA A 107 -37.76 -8.23 29.72
CA ALA A 107 -38.43 -7.08 29.12
C ALA A 107 -37.54 -5.82 29.14
N LEU A 108 -36.87 -5.54 30.26
CA LEU A 108 -35.91 -4.44 30.36
C LEU A 108 -34.73 -4.59 29.39
N PHE A 109 -34.20 -5.80 29.21
CA PHE A 109 -33.13 -6.06 28.25
C PHE A 109 -33.56 -5.74 26.81
N PHE A 110 -34.74 -6.22 26.38
CA PHE A 110 -35.24 -5.97 25.02
C PHE A 110 -35.66 -4.51 24.81
N LEU A 111 -36.22 -3.84 25.83
CA LEU A 111 -36.50 -2.40 25.81
C LEU A 111 -35.21 -1.59 25.72
N GLY A 112 -34.17 -1.98 26.44
CA GLY A 112 -32.84 -1.37 26.34
C GLY A 112 -32.25 -1.50 24.92
N GLY A 113 -32.39 -2.67 24.30
CA GLY A 113 -32.01 -2.89 22.90
C GLY A 113 -32.78 -1.99 21.92
N LEU A 114 -34.09 -1.87 22.09
CA LEU A 114 -34.96 -0.97 21.31
C LEU A 114 -34.62 0.52 21.51
N ALA A 115 -34.30 0.92 22.74
CA ALA A 115 -33.88 2.29 23.03
C ALA A 115 -32.50 2.62 22.40
N LEU A 116 -31.64 1.63 22.19
CA LEU A 116 -30.33 1.80 21.57
C LEU A 116 -30.39 1.89 20.03
N LEU A 117 -31.43 1.35 19.40
CA LEU A 117 -31.65 1.37 17.94
C LEU A 117 -31.59 2.77 17.30
N PRO A 118 -32.25 3.83 17.83
CA PRO A 118 -32.14 5.18 17.27
C PRO A 118 -30.73 5.76 17.39
N LEU A 119 -29.98 5.42 18.45
CA LEU A 119 -28.58 5.84 18.61
C LEU A 119 -27.69 5.17 17.54
N LEU A 120 -27.88 3.87 17.31
CA LEU A 120 -27.20 3.13 16.25
C LEU A 120 -27.54 3.69 14.86
N ARG A 121 -28.82 3.98 14.60
CA ARG A 121 -29.27 4.57 13.33
C ARG A 121 -28.71 5.97 13.12
N ARG A 122 -28.61 6.78 14.18
CA ARG A 122 -28.01 8.13 14.12
C ARG A 122 -26.51 8.06 13.83
N MET A 123 -25.78 7.14 14.46
CA MET A 123 -24.36 6.89 14.15
C MET A 123 -24.13 6.41 12.71
N GLN A 124 -25.07 5.64 12.15
CA GLN A 124 -25.04 5.27 10.73
C GLN A 124 -25.36 6.47 9.80
N GLY A 125 -26.31 7.33 10.17
CA GLY A 125 -26.68 8.52 9.39
C GLY A 125 -25.54 9.54 9.25
N TYR A 126 -24.66 9.66 10.26
CA TYR A 126 -23.44 10.46 10.15
C TYR A 126 -22.42 9.88 9.14
N ARG A 127 -22.51 8.60 8.79
CA ARG A 127 -21.61 7.94 7.82
C ARG A 127 -22.10 7.95 6.37
N LEU A 128 -23.35 8.37 6.12
CA LEU A 128 -24.02 8.23 4.81
C LEU A 128 -24.36 9.57 4.12
N LYS A 129 -23.89 10.73 4.63
CA LYS A 129 -24.13 12.02 3.94
C LYS A 129 -23.32 12.09 2.62
N PRO A 130 -23.97 12.34 1.47
CA PRO A 130 -23.33 12.31 0.14
C PRO A 130 -22.21 13.35 -0.03
N GLY A 131 -22.27 14.49 0.66
CA GLY A 131 -21.17 15.49 0.67
C GLY A 131 -19.93 15.06 1.46
N TYR A 132 -20.09 14.23 2.50
CA TYR A 132 -18.96 13.59 3.20
C TYR A 132 -18.39 12.45 2.36
N PHE A 133 -19.23 11.82 1.53
CA PHE A 133 -18.82 10.74 0.65
C PHE A 133 -17.92 11.18 -0.51
N ASN A 134 -17.94 12.44 -0.95
CA ASN A 134 -16.93 12.95 -1.89
C ASN A 134 -15.55 13.15 -1.23
N TRP A 135 -15.49 13.43 0.08
CA TRP A 135 -14.24 13.37 0.85
C TRP A 135 -13.83 11.92 1.17
N ILE A 136 -14.81 11.01 1.31
CA ILE A 136 -14.62 9.54 1.35
C ILE A 136 -14.56 8.90 -0.06
N LEU A 137 -14.54 9.70 -1.14
CA LEU A 137 -14.10 9.32 -2.50
C LEU A 137 -12.76 10.02 -2.86
N ALA A 138 -12.27 10.92 -2.01
CA ALA A 138 -10.86 11.26 -1.89
C ALA A 138 -9.95 10.29 -1.10
N PRO A 139 -10.38 9.13 -0.52
CA PRO A 139 -9.47 8.14 -0.03
C PRO A 139 -8.77 7.50 -1.21
N ASP A 140 -9.22 7.63 -2.46
CA ASP A 140 -8.37 7.14 -3.53
C ASP A 140 -7.08 7.97 -3.60
N ARG A 141 -7.17 9.31 -3.55
CA ARG A 141 -5.98 10.17 -3.47
C ARG A 141 -5.22 9.97 -2.16
N MET A 142 -5.89 9.92 -1.01
CA MET A 142 -5.21 9.74 0.29
C MET A 142 -4.63 8.33 0.47
N LEU A 143 -5.31 7.28 0.00
CA LEU A 143 -4.86 5.89 0.00
C LEU A 143 -3.72 5.72 -0.99
N ARG A 144 -3.80 6.31 -2.19
CA ARG A 144 -2.66 6.34 -3.13
C ARG A 144 -1.48 7.08 -2.53
N GLN A 145 -1.69 8.22 -1.87
CA GLN A 145 -0.62 8.96 -1.20
C GLN A 145 -0.05 8.22 0.01
N TRP A 146 -0.90 7.58 0.81
CA TRP A 146 -0.49 6.74 1.92
C TRP A 146 0.27 5.49 1.43
N THR A 147 -0.19 4.87 0.36
CA THR A 147 0.46 3.72 -0.28
C THR A 147 1.81 4.14 -0.86
N ALA A 148 1.88 5.28 -1.55
CA ALA A 148 3.13 5.84 -2.06
C ALA A 148 4.14 6.10 -0.94
N ARG A 149 3.71 6.72 0.18
CA ARG A 149 4.55 6.89 1.38
C ARG A 149 5.03 5.56 1.93
N ARG A 150 4.14 4.57 2.03
CA ARG A 150 4.48 3.23 2.53
C ARG A 150 5.47 2.51 1.62
N LEU A 151 5.33 2.64 0.31
CA LEU A 151 6.26 2.08 -0.68
C LEU A 151 7.63 2.75 -0.57
N ALA A 152 7.68 4.09 -0.52
CA ALA A 152 8.92 4.85 -0.31
C ALA A 152 9.62 4.45 1.01
N ALA A 153 8.88 4.45 2.12
CA ALA A 153 9.41 4.07 3.42
C ALA A 153 9.94 2.62 3.45
N ARG A 154 9.25 1.68 2.79
CA ARG A 154 9.70 0.29 2.66
C ARG A 154 10.97 0.17 1.83
N GLY A 155 11.03 0.85 0.68
CA GLY A 155 12.22 0.84 -0.19
C GLY A 155 13.46 1.40 0.53
N LEU A 156 13.27 2.41 1.39
CA LEU A 156 14.34 3.04 2.14
C LEU A 156 14.63 2.39 3.51
N GLN A 157 13.82 1.42 3.96
CA GLN A 157 13.94 0.87 5.32
C GLN A 157 15.32 0.27 5.60
N HIS A 158 15.89 -0.45 4.62
CA HIS A 158 17.22 -1.04 4.76
C HIS A 158 18.35 -0.01 4.59
N ALA A 159 18.13 1.05 3.81
CA ALA A 159 19.10 2.15 3.67
C ALA A 159 19.21 2.93 4.99
N ARG A 160 18.08 3.23 5.64
CA ARG A 160 17.99 3.96 6.92
C ARG A 160 18.76 3.33 8.06
N LYS A 161 18.74 2.00 8.15
CA LYS A 161 19.41 1.28 9.25
C LYS A 161 20.93 1.29 9.15
N LEU A 162 21.46 1.52 7.95
CA LEU A 162 22.87 1.37 7.63
C LEU A 162 23.49 2.69 7.17
N THR A 163 22.79 3.80 7.40
CA THR A 163 23.27 5.14 7.07
C THR A 163 24.31 5.59 8.12
N PRO A 164 25.40 6.27 7.73
CA PRO A 164 25.83 6.61 6.37
C PRO A 164 26.51 5.46 5.62
N PHE A 165 26.37 5.43 4.29
CA PHE A 165 27.08 4.48 3.42
C PHE A 165 27.29 5.07 2.02
N ASP A 166 28.23 4.50 1.25
CA ASP A 166 28.37 4.78 -0.17
C ASP A 166 27.65 3.72 -1.00
N ALA A 167 26.79 4.18 -1.91
CA ALA A 167 26.14 3.36 -2.92
C ALA A 167 27.05 3.27 -4.14
N ARG A 168 27.53 2.06 -4.45
CA ARG A 168 28.35 1.79 -5.64
C ARG A 168 27.57 0.92 -6.61
N TYR A 169 27.56 1.32 -7.87
CA TYR A 169 26.88 0.64 -8.97
C TYR A 169 27.92 0.27 -10.02
N GLU A 170 27.95 -0.99 -10.38
CA GLU A 170 28.80 -1.50 -11.45
C GLU A 170 27.89 -2.02 -12.56
N ILE A 171 28.07 -1.49 -13.77
CA ILE A 171 27.19 -1.76 -14.90
C ILE A 171 28.03 -2.34 -16.03
N ALA A 172 27.71 -3.57 -16.42
CA ALA A 172 28.36 -4.29 -17.51
C ALA A 172 27.34 -5.21 -18.19
N ASP A 173 27.41 -5.29 -19.52
CA ASP A 173 26.59 -6.19 -20.34
C ASP A 173 25.08 -6.12 -20.04
N GLY A 174 24.55 -4.91 -19.81
CA GLY A 174 23.14 -4.69 -19.48
C GLY A 174 22.73 -5.19 -18.09
N ILE A 175 23.68 -5.48 -17.21
CA ILE A 175 23.45 -5.90 -15.82
C ILE A 175 23.99 -4.84 -14.88
N ALA A 176 23.16 -4.41 -13.93
CA ALA A 176 23.57 -3.56 -12.83
C ALA A 176 23.79 -4.38 -11.56
N THR A 177 24.95 -4.20 -10.95
CA THR A 177 25.28 -4.74 -9.63
C THR A 177 25.39 -3.61 -8.63
N TYR A 178 24.63 -3.70 -7.55
CA TYR A 178 24.65 -2.72 -6.47
C TYR A 178 25.42 -3.26 -5.27
N TYR A 179 26.43 -2.49 -4.90
CA TYR A 179 27.23 -2.67 -3.71
C TYR A 179 26.93 -1.55 -2.71
N ARG A 180 26.85 -1.95 -1.45
CA ARG A 180 26.85 -1.03 -0.32
C ARG A 180 28.23 -1.02 0.30
N VAL A 181 28.87 0.13 0.29
CA VAL A 181 30.21 0.32 0.84
C VAL A 181 30.09 1.06 2.16
N THR A 182 30.62 0.45 3.22
CA THR A 182 30.69 1.00 4.57
C THR A 182 32.15 0.96 5.04
N PRO A 183 32.51 1.59 6.17
CA PRO A 183 33.86 1.47 6.71
C PRO A 183 34.29 0.02 6.99
N ALA A 184 33.34 -0.89 7.22
CA ALA A 184 33.61 -2.31 7.45
C ALA A 184 33.88 -3.11 6.15
N GLY A 185 33.57 -2.54 4.99
CA GLY A 185 33.76 -3.18 3.69
C GLY A 185 32.59 -2.96 2.72
N ALA A 186 32.75 -3.53 1.52
CA ALA A 186 31.74 -3.53 0.46
C ALA A 186 30.97 -4.84 0.44
N ALA A 187 29.64 -4.77 0.44
CA ALA A 187 28.76 -5.93 0.33
C ALA A 187 27.85 -5.80 -0.90
N GLN A 188 27.78 -6.85 -1.72
CA GLN A 188 26.81 -6.92 -2.81
C GLN A 188 25.40 -7.09 -2.23
N VAL A 189 24.49 -6.19 -2.60
CA VAL A 189 23.11 -6.21 -2.11
C VAL A 189 22.18 -6.85 -3.14
N TRP A 190 22.37 -6.53 -4.42
CA TRP A 190 21.61 -7.14 -5.51
C TRP A 190 22.35 -7.04 -6.85
N GLN A 191 21.97 -7.89 -7.79
CA GLN A 191 22.37 -7.86 -9.19
C GLN A 191 21.14 -8.09 -10.05
N ARG A 192 20.90 -7.22 -11.02
CA ARG A 192 19.67 -7.20 -11.82
C ARG A 192 19.94 -6.74 -13.26
N PRO A 193 19.22 -7.30 -14.25
CA PRO A 193 19.25 -6.77 -15.61
C PRO A 193 18.66 -5.36 -15.66
N LEU A 194 19.23 -4.50 -16.49
CA LEU A 194 18.73 -3.16 -16.80
C LEU A 194 17.70 -3.26 -17.93
N THR A 195 16.47 -3.60 -17.58
CA THR A 195 15.35 -3.66 -18.54
C THR A 195 14.20 -2.79 -18.09
N GLY A 196 13.48 -2.24 -19.07
CA GLY A 196 12.26 -1.44 -18.83
C GLY A 196 12.49 0.06 -18.96
N TRP A 197 11.68 0.83 -18.23
CA TRP A 197 11.66 2.29 -18.29
C TRP A 197 12.00 2.90 -16.94
N GLN A 198 12.60 4.08 -16.98
CA GLN A 198 13.05 4.78 -15.77
C GLN A 198 12.18 5.99 -15.41
N VAL A 199 12.06 6.22 -14.11
CA VAL A 199 11.59 7.48 -13.50
C VAL A 199 12.75 8.05 -12.71
N ALA A 200 13.36 9.10 -13.26
CA ALA A 200 14.37 9.88 -12.58
C ALA A 200 13.71 10.87 -11.60
N GLY A 201 14.37 11.09 -10.47
CA GLY A 201 13.99 12.10 -9.49
C GLY A 201 15.21 12.67 -8.78
N PRO A 202 15.01 13.66 -7.88
CA PRO A 202 16.11 14.29 -7.17
C PRO A 202 16.75 13.28 -6.21
N GLY A 203 17.86 12.70 -6.66
CA GLY A 203 18.67 11.78 -5.88
C GLY A 203 18.35 10.29 -6.09
N PHE A 204 17.45 9.95 -7.01
CA PHE A 204 17.13 8.57 -7.29
C PHE A 204 16.74 8.34 -8.74
N THR A 205 16.87 7.09 -9.14
CA THR A 205 16.26 6.58 -10.36
C THR A 205 15.52 5.29 -10.03
N LEU A 206 14.24 5.22 -10.38
CA LEU A 206 13.43 4.01 -10.31
C LEU A 206 13.40 3.37 -11.68
N LEU A 207 13.88 2.13 -11.80
CA LEU A 207 13.75 1.32 -13.00
C LEU A 207 12.62 0.31 -12.81
N PHE A 208 11.59 0.35 -13.65
CA PHE A 208 10.47 -0.58 -13.58
C PHE A 208 10.66 -1.71 -14.59
N GLU A 209 10.82 -2.93 -14.06
CA GLU A 209 10.92 -4.14 -14.90
C GLU A 209 9.58 -4.39 -15.64
N ASP A 210 8.46 -4.17 -14.95
CA ASP A 210 7.12 -4.34 -15.49
C ASP A 210 6.11 -3.38 -14.86
N THR A 211 5.32 -2.73 -15.71
CA THR A 211 4.24 -1.81 -15.35
C THR A 211 3.12 -2.49 -14.54
N LYS A 212 2.85 -3.78 -14.74
CA LYS A 212 1.71 -4.46 -14.12
C LYS A 212 1.99 -4.90 -12.70
N THR A 213 3.22 -5.35 -12.43
CA THR A 213 3.61 -5.92 -11.13
C THR A 213 4.20 -4.89 -10.17
N PHE A 214 4.37 -3.63 -10.58
CA PHE A 214 5.03 -2.58 -9.78
C PHE A 214 6.43 -2.99 -9.30
N ARG A 215 7.07 -3.93 -10.00
CA ARG A 215 8.40 -4.42 -9.63
C ARG A 215 9.43 -3.40 -10.11
N TYR A 216 10.22 -2.88 -9.17
CA TYR A 216 11.19 -1.83 -9.44
C TYR A 216 12.55 -2.09 -8.80
N ILE A 217 13.56 -1.48 -9.40
CA ILE A 217 14.92 -1.36 -8.88
C ILE A 217 15.13 0.10 -8.51
N LEU A 218 15.61 0.35 -7.30
CA LEU A 218 15.90 1.69 -6.80
C LEU A 218 17.41 1.94 -6.86
N PHE A 219 17.81 2.89 -7.69
CA PHE A 219 19.13 3.50 -7.68
C PHE A 219 19.08 4.74 -6.80
N MET A 220 19.94 4.80 -5.78
CA MET A 220 20.10 5.94 -4.89
C MET A 220 21.42 6.60 -5.27
N HIS A 221 21.36 7.82 -5.76
CA HIS A 221 22.54 8.53 -6.27
C HIS A 221 22.38 10.02 -6.06
N GLN A 222 23.45 10.80 -6.03
CA GLN A 222 23.30 12.25 -6.19
C GLN A 222 22.87 12.58 -7.63
N PRO A 223 22.16 13.70 -7.88
CA PRO A 223 21.84 14.14 -9.23
C PRO A 223 23.12 14.18 -10.09
N SER A 224 23.15 13.38 -11.16
CA SER A 224 24.38 13.15 -11.94
C SER A 224 24.03 12.87 -13.39
N ALA A 225 24.30 13.84 -14.26
CA ALA A 225 24.13 13.68 -15.71
C ALA A 225 24.93 12.50 -16.26
N ARG A 226 26.05 12.14 -15.63
CA ARG A 226 26.85 10.97 -15.98
C ARG A 226 26.08 9.67 -15.74
N PHE A 227 25.38 9.58 -14.61
CA PHE A 227 24.61 8.38 -14.29
C PHE A 227 23.40 8.22 -15.23
N ASP A 228 22.71 9.33 -15.52
CA ASP A 228 21.58 9.35 -16.45
C ASP A 228 22.03 8.95 -17.88
N ALA A 229 23.18 9.45 -18.33
CA ALA A 229 23.76 9.09 -19.62
C ALA A 229 24.16 7.60 -19.67
N LEU A 230 24.71 7.07 -18.58
CA LEU A 230 25.08 5.67 -18.47
C LEU A 230 23.83 4.77 -18.60
N LEU A 231 22.75 5.08 -17.88
CA LEU A 231 21.50 4.33 -18.02
C LEU A 231 20.93 4.41 -19.45
N ALA A 232 20.97 5.60 -20.06
CA ALA A 232 20.52 5.78 -21.44
C ALA A 232 21.33 4.95 -22.45
N GLN A 233 22.65 4.83 -22.26
CA GLN A 233 23.51 3.98 -23.11
C GLN A 233 23.14 2.50 -23.02
N GLN A 234 22.61 2.05 -21.88
CA GLN A 234 22.14 0.68 -21.66
C GLN A 234 20.72 0.45 -22.21
N GLY A 235 20.16 1.41 -22.96
CA GLY A 235 18.83 1.29 -23.55
C GLY A 235 17.68 1.50 -22.56
N VAL A 236 17.97 2.00 -21.35
CA VAL A 236 16.95 2.38 -20.38
C VAL A 236 16.32 3.68 -20.83
N LEU A 237 15.08 3.61 -21.32
CA LEU A 237 14.37 4.78 -21.83
C LEU A 237 13.71 5.56 -20.69
N PRO A 238 13.76 6.90 -20.71
CA PRO A 238 12.94 7.70 -19.82
C PRO A 238 11.47 7.37 -20.07
N ARG A 239 10.67 7.38 -19.00
CA ARG A 239 9.24 7.21 -19.13
C ARG A 239 8.67 8.28 -20.09
N PRO A 240 7.87 7.88 -21.10
CA PRO A 240 7.18 8.83 -21.98
C PRO A 240 6.10 9.62 -21.24
#